data_AF-A0A9X2TJ77-F1
#
_entry.id   AF-A0A9X2TJ77-F1
#
_cell.length_a   1.000
_cell.length_b   1.000
_cell.length_c   1.000
_cell.angle_alpha   90.00
_cell.angle_beta   90.00
_cell.angle_gamma   90.00
#
_symmetry.space_group_name_H-M   'P 1'
#
loop_
_entity.id
_entity.type
_entity.pdbx_description
1 polymer ?
#
loop_
_entity_poly.entity_id
_entity_poly.type
_entity_poly.pdbx_seq_one_letter_code
_entity_poly.pdbx_strand_id
1 'polypeptide(L)'
;MSEPSEPTAEPTEEDRRVVAVFDFDGTLTRRDSLLPFLWQVVGPARFVWNALVLLPTLLQYAVGILENGPAKERVLGQFLAGKQTGEIQAVAKSFAEAKIPSLLDPEAMRRLRWHQEQGHRTVLVTASPELYARPWAEAEGFDRAIGTCLETKAGVFTGQFATPNCHGPEKTRRLEAEGPDLRGATIYAYGNSRGDRELLDMADQGFYRSFGDPHGDPHGDPHETDPEEPEESAGRLPEGWQRGLLYSIVGGAGLYLGLTLWSGADQIWQGLRAVSPLTLAGLLLLVFAGYLVRFGRWHWYLRHLGETVSWQDNLQAFLASFALTATPGKAGESVKAYFLKRSSNVDPARSLAGLFAERFTDVFSVVLVICVGLFSLPQGRWIVLGIGGVQVAGIALLQRPRWVRRAVLLPLAGWATARRWVRPVDMMLSDTSALLRPRVLLGGILLGGLPWIGEGVAMYVLFDALGAEAIALHEAILIHAAATLFGAVTFLPGGLGGHEAASVSLSLLYGATQAQAVVATVLVRLLTLWFAVGIGLVCLSLTTLERIDT
;
A
#
# COMPACT_ATOMS: atom_id res chain seq x y z
N MET A 1 3.32 50.15 -41.18
CA MET A 1 4.50 49.44 -41.69
C MET A 1 5.09 48.72 -40.51
N SER A 2 4.72 47.45 -40.36
CA SER A 2 5.24 46.55 -39.35
C SER A 2 6.54 45.96 -39.89
N GLU A 3 7.64 46.08 -39.14
CA GLU A 3 8.92 45.49 -39.50
C GLU A 3 8.80 43.95 -39.56
N PRO A 4 9.49 43.28 -40.50
CA PRO A 4 9.46 41.83 -40.61
C PRO A 4 10.36 41.20 -39.54
N SER A 5 9.83 40.18 -38.85
CA SER A 5 10.55 39.31 -37.93
C SER A 5 11.77 38.66 -38.61
N GLU A 6 12.93 38.73 -37.95
CA GLU A 6 14.18 38.08 -38.35
C GLU A 6 14.01 36.56 -38.54
N PRO A 7 14.76 35.94 -39.47
CA PRO A 7 14.72 34.50 -39.68
C PRO A 7 15.47 33.79 -38.55
N THR A 8 14.86 32.76 -37.96
CA THR A 8 15.50 31.78 -37.05
C THR A 8 16.80 31.27 -37.67
N ALA A 9 17.93 31.55 -37.02
CA ALA A 9 19.26 31.16 -37.44
C ALA A 9 19.36 29.63 -37.60
N GLU A 10 20.04 29.16 -38.66
CA GLU A 10 20.34 27.74 -38.82
C GLU A 10 21.28 27.28 -37.69
N PRO A 11 21.03 26.10 -37.06
CA PRO A 11 21.80 25.63 -35.92
C PRO A 11 23.28 25.43 -36.27
N THR A 12 24.17 25.83 -35.36
CA THR A 12 25.62 25.81 -35.60
C THR A 12 26.20 24.40 -35.44
N GLU A 13 27.43 24.18 -35.95
CA GLU A 13 28.13 22.89 -35.82
C GLU A 13 28.46 22.53 -34.35
N GLU A 14 28.46 23.53 -33.46
CA GLU A 14 28.66 23.40 -32.01
C GLU A 14 27.39 22.89 -31.32
N ASP A 15 26.21 23.34 -31.73
CA ASP A 15 24.91 22.86 -31.19
C ASP A 15 24.66 21.38 -31.50
N ARG A 16 25.20 20.90 -32.64
CA ARG A 16 25.18 19.47 -33.01
C ARG A 16 26.07 18.59 -32.14
N ARG A 17 26.91 19.17 -31.28
CA ARG A 17 27.66 18.42 -30.25
C ARG A 17 26.85 18.23 -28.98
N VAL A 18 25.62 18.73 -28.87
CA VAL A 18 24.76 18.47 -27.71
C VAL A 18 23.85 17.28 -27.98
N VAL A 19 23.83 16.33 -27.06
CA VAL A 19 22.98 15.14 -27.12
C VAL A 19 22.03 15.12 -25.94
N ALA A 20 20.74 15.12 -26.21
CA ALA A 20 19.68 15.04 -25.21
C ALA A 20 19.06 13.65 -25.19
N VAL A 21 19.22 12.96 -24.07
CA VAL A 21 18.76 11.59 -23.87
C VAL A 21 17.55 11.58 -22.96
N PHE A 22 16.47 10.97 -23.41
CA PHE A 22 15.23 10.88 -22.66
C PHE A 22 14.91 9.42 -22.35
N ASP A 23 14.58 9.14 -21.10
CA ASP A 23 13.75 7.98 -20.78
C ASP A 23 12.29 8.22 -21.22
N PHE A 24 11.53 7.13 -21.38
CA PHE A 24 10.15 7.21 -21.85
C PHE A 24 9.14 7.15 -20.70
N ASP A 25 9.06 6.01 -20.00
CA ASP A 25 7.97 5.69 -19.09
C ASP A 25 8.08 6.42 -17.75
N GLY A 26 7.19 7.39 -17.53
CA GLY A 26 7.21 8.24 -16.33
C GLY A 26 8.24 9.38 -16.41
N THR A 27 8.89 9.56 -17.57
CA THR A 27 9.74 10.71 -17.91
C THR A 27 9.05 11.54 -19.00
N LEU A 28 8.93 11.04 -20.23
CA LEU A 28 8.12 11.70 -21.28
C LEU A 28 6.62 11.45 -21.11
N THR A 29 6.24 10.33 -20.49
CA THR A 29 4.87 10.00 -20.13
C THR A 29 4.63 10.23 -18.63
N ARG A 30 3.39 10.50 -18.22
CA ARG A 30 3.02 10.61 -16.80
C ARG A 30 2.92 9.26 -16.07
N ARG A 31 2.90 8.15 -16.83
CA ARG A 31 2.64 6.78 -16.34
C ARG A 31 3.17 5.74 -17.32
N ASP A 32 3.43 4.54 -16.81
CA ASP A 32 3.89 3.38 -17.58
C ASP A 32 2.96 3.02 -18.75
N SER A 33 3.56 2.80 -19.92
CA SER A 33 2.87 2.51 -21.18
C SER A 33 2.73 1.02 -21.49
N LEU A 34 3.42 0.14 -20.77
CA LEU A 34 3.40 -1.31 -21.00
C LEU A 34 2.02 -1.92 -20.70
N LEU A 35 1.45 -1.66 -19.52
CA LEU A 35 0.14 -2.25 -19.17
C LEU A 35 -1.00 -1.78 -20.08
N PRO A 36 -1.14 -0.48 -20.40
CA PRO A 36 -2.10 -0.02 -21.40
C PRO A 36 -1.92 -0.69 -22.77
N PHE A 37 -0.68 -0.90 -23.22
CA PHE A 37 -0.40 -1.59 -24.47
C PHE A 37 -0.86 -3.06 -24.41
N LEU A 38 -0.48 -3.79 -23.36
CA LEU A 38 -0.89 -5.19 -23.19
C LEU A 38 -2.41 -5.35 -23.10
N TRP A 39 -3.10 -4.40 -22.46
CA TRP A 39 -4.56 -4.35 -22.44
C TRP A 39 -5.16 -4.25 -23.84
N GLN A 40 -4.62 -3.38 -24.69
CA GLN A 40 -5.07 -3.24 -26.08
C GLN A 40 -4.80 -4.49 -26.92
N VAL A 41 -3.70 -5.20 -26.65
CA VAL A 41 -3.32 -6.42 -27.41
C VAL A 41 -4.24 -7.61 -27.14
N VAL A 42 -4.67 -7.83 -25.89
CA VAL A 42 -5.42 -9.05 -25.52
C VAL A 42 -6.87 -8.80 -25.11
N GLY A 43 -7.25 -7.56 -24.80
CA GLY A 43 -8.58 -7.21 -24.30
C GLY A 43 -8.81 -7.56 -22.82
N PRO A 44 -9.92 -7.10 -22.22
CA PRO A 44 -10.15 -7.13 -20.76
C PRO A 44 -10.14 -8.55 -20.17
N ALA A 45 -10.90 -9.47 -20.76
CA ALA A 45 -11.06 -10.82 -20.20
C ALA A 45 -9.74 -11.60 -20.20
N ARG A 46 -9.00 -11.55 -21.30
CA ARG A 46 -7.70 -12.24 -21.43
C ARG A 46 -6.61 -11.55 -20.62
N PHE A 47 -6.67 -10.23 -20.46
CA PHE A 47 -5.76 -9.48 -19.60
C PHE A 47 -5.88 -9.93 -18.14
N VAL A 48 -7.11 -10.02 -17.60
CA VAL A 48 -7.35 -10.50 -16.23
C VAL A 48 -6.87 -11.94 -16.08
N TRP A 49 -7.17 -12.82 -17.04
CA TRP A 49 -6.70 -14.20 -17.02
C TRP A 49 -5.16 -14.28 -17.00
N ASN A 50 -4.48 -13.55 -17.89
CA ASN A 50 -3.01 -13.53 -17.92
C ASN A 50 -2.41 -12.94 -16.64
N ALA A 51 -3.03 -11.91 -16.06
CA ALA A 51 -2.60 -11.35 -14.77
C ALA A 51 -2.71 -12.37 -13.63
N LEU A 52 -3.78 -13.18 -13.60
CA LEU A 52 -3.94 -14.28 -12.64
C LEU A 52 -2.88 -15.36 -12.82
N VAL A 53 -2.61 -15.76 -14.07
CA VAL A 53 -1.55 -16.74 -14.38
C VAL A 53 -0.17 -16.21 -13.98
N LEU A 54 0.07 -14.91 -14.11
CA LEU A 54 1.33 -14.27 -13.74
C LEU A 54 1.45 -13.97 -12.24
N LEU A 55 0.42 -14.22 -11.43
CA LEU A 55 0.44 -13.91 -9.99
C LEU A 55 1.67 -14.50 -9.29
N PRO A 56 2.09 -15.77 -9.52
CA PRO A 56 3.30 -16.30 -8.91
C PRO A 56 4.57 -15.56 -9.35
N THR A 57 4.65 -15.12 -10.61
CA THR A 57 5.79 -14.36 -11.14
C THR A 57 5.84 -12.96 -10.54
N LEU A 58 4.70 -12.28 -10.44
CA LEU A 58 4.57 -10.97 -9.82
C LEU A 58 4.89 -11.03 -8.32
N LEU A 59 4.44 -12.08 -7.63
CA LEU A 59 4.80 -12.32 -6.23
C LEU A 59 6.31 -12.54 -6.08
N GLN A 60 6.92 -13.39 -6.90
CA GLN A 60 8.38 -13.61 -6.92
C GLN A 60 9.15 -12.31 -7.16
N TYR A 61 8.69 -11.46 -8.08
CA TYR A 61 9.27 -10.14 -8.32
C TYR A 61 9.08 -9.19 -7.12
N ALA A 62 7.88 -9.15 -6.52
CA ALA A 62 7.59 -8.29 -5.38
C ALA A 62 8.43 -8.64 -4.14
N VAL A 63 8.68 -9.94 -3.90
CA VAL A 63 9.59 -10.40 -2.84
C VAL A 63 11.07 -10.36 -3.27
N GLY A 64 11.33 -9.99 -4.53
CA GLY A 64 12.65 -9.78 -5.14
C GLY A 64 13.45 -11.05 -5.45
N ILE A 65 12.81 -12.22 -5.46
CA ILE A 65 13.42 -13.47 -5.94
C ILE A 65 13.73 -13.35 -7.44
N LEU A 66 12.87 -12.65 -8.17
CA LEU A 66 13.00 -12.44 -9.61
C LEU A 66 13.46 -11.02 -9.90
N GLU A 67 14.49 -10.89 -10.74
CA GLU A 67 14.99 -9.59 -11.21
C GLU A 67 14.06 -8.97 -12.27
N ASN A 68 14.18 -7.65 -12.50
CA ASN A 68 13.29 -6.88 -13.39
C ASN A 68 13.27 -7.42 -14.83
N GLY A 69 14.44 -7.75 -15.40
CA GLY A 69 14.54 -8.29 -16.77
C GLY A 69 13.73 -9.59 -16.96
N PRO A 70 14.07 -10.68 -16.24
CA PRO A 70 13.33 -11.94 -16.31
C PRO A 70 11.83 -11.80 -15.95
N ALA A 71 11.49 -10.90 -15.03
CA ALA A 71 10.09 -10.61 -14.70
C ALA A 71 9.34 -10.00 -15.88
N LYS A 72 9.90 -8.95 -16.51
CA LYS A 72 9.33 -8.32 -17.70
C LYS A 72 9.25 -9.28 -18.88
N GLU A 73 10.26 -10.12 -19.07
CA GLU A 73 10.26 -11.12 -20.13
C GLU A 73 9.12 -12.13 -19.97
N ARG A 74 8.90 -12.65 -18.75
CA ARG A 74 7.76 -13.54 -18.48
C ARG A 74 6.42 -12.86 -18.68
N VAL A 75 6.29 -11.59 -18.29
CA VAL A 75 5.08 -10.80 -18.52
C VAL A 75 4.83 -10.67 -20.02
N LEU A 76 5.80 -10.15 -20.78
CA LEU A 76 5.66 -9.98 -22.23
C LEU A 76 5.44 -11.33 -22.94
N GLY A 77 6.12 -12.38 -22.51
CA GLY A 77 5.95 -13.74 -23.01
C GLY A 77 4.53 -14.26 -22.82
N GLN A 78 3.94 -14.10 -21.64
CA GLN A 78 2.56 -14.54 -21.39
C GLN A 78 1.53 -13.82 -22.28
N PHE A 79 1.80 -12.57 -22.64
CA PHE A 79 0.87 -11.76 -23.44
C PHE A 79 1.09 -11.89 -24.94
N LEU A 80 2.33 -12.10 -25.40
CA LEU A 80 2.71 -12.01 -26.80
C LEU A 80 3.14 -13.34 -27.43
N ALA A 81 3.57 -14.34 -26.65
CA ALA A 81 4.05 -15.60 -27.19
C ALA A 81 3.01 -16.27 -28.10
N GLY A 82 3.47 -16.71 -29.28
CA GLY A 82 2.63 -17.37 -30.29
C GLY A 82 1.77 -16.43 -31.13
N LYS A 83 1.82 -15.11 -30.93
CA LYS A 83 1.11 -14.13 -31.78
C LYS A 83 1.90 -13.75 -33.02
N GLN A 84 1.20 -13.51 -34.13
CA GLN A 84 1.82 -13.08 -35.38
C GLN A 84 2.42 -11.68 -35.24
N THR A 85 3.62 -11.50 -35.75
CA THR A 85 4.38 -10.26 -35.63
C THR A 85 3.67 -9.09 -36.31
N GLY A 86 3.12 -9.32 -37.52
CA GLY A 86 2.42 -8.28 -38.27
C GLY A 86 1.15 -7.76 -37.58
N GLU A 87 0.40 -8.64 -36.93
CA GLU A 87 -0.81 -8.25 -36.18
C GLU A 87 -0.46 -7.34 -34.99
N ILE A 88 0.54 -7.71 -34.19
CA ILE A 88 0.94 -6.91 -33.03
C ILE A 88 1.66 -5.63 -33.45
N GLN A 89 2.42 -5.63 -34.55
CA GLN A 89 3.00 -4.41 -35.12
C GLN A 89 1.91 -3.41 -35.51
N ALA A 90 0.80 -3.87 -36.11
CA ALA A 90 -0.33 -3.00 -36.43
C ALA A 90 -0.98 -2.42 -35.16
N VAL A 91 -1.17 -3.25 -34.12
CA VAL A 91 -1.69 -2.79 -32.82
C VAL A 91 -0.73 -1.80 -32.16
N ALA A 92 0.58 -2.05 -32.22
CA ALA A 92 1.61 -1.18 -31.66
C ALA A 92 1.66 0.18 -32.34
N LYS A 93 1.54 0.21 -33.68
CA LYS A 93 1.41 1.46 -34.44
C LYS A 93 0.14 2.23 -34.04
N SER A 94 -1.00 1.55 -33.96
CA SER A 94 -2.24 2.17 -33.48
C SER A 94 -2.13 2.69 -32.05
N PHE A 95 -1.46 1.96 -31.16
CA PHE A 95 -1.20 2.40 -29.78
C PHE A 95 -0.30 3.64 -29.74
N ALA A 96 0.76 3.66 -30.55
CA ALA A 96 1.67 4.79 -30.69
C ALA A 96 0.96 6.06 -31.16
N GLU A 97 0.08 5.96 -32.15
CA GLU A 97 -0.62 7.10 -32.73
C GLU A 97 -1.81 7.57 -31.86
N ALA A 98 -2.62 6.64 -31.35
CA ALA A 98 -3.89 6.98 -30.70
C ALA A 98 -3.79 7.09 -29.17
N LYS A 99 -2.90 6.32 -28.52
CA LYS A 99 -2.89 6.20 -27.06
C LYS A 99 -1.75 6.96 -26.40
N ILE A 100 -0.53 6.86 -26.93
CA ILE A 100 0.65 7.52 -26.35
C ILE A 100 0.45 9.03 -26.16
N PRO A 101 -0.11 9.80 -27.11
CA PRO A 101 -0.32 11.24 -26.93
C PRO A 101 -1.13 11.60 -25.67
N SER A 102 -2.09 10.75 -25.29
CA SER A 102 -2.89 10.94 -24.07
C SER A 102 -2.12 10.67 -22.76
N LEU A 103 -0.95 10.03 -22.84
CA LEU A 103 -0.10 9.68 -21.71
C LEU A 103 1.04 10.68 -21.49
N LEU A 104 1.34 11.52 -22.48
CA LEU A 104 2.47 12.44 -22.44
C LEU A 104 2.33 13.48 -21.31
N ASP A 105 3.49 13.84 -20.78
CA ASP A 105 3.63 14.98 -19.88
C ASP A 105 3.87 16.26 -20.71
N PRO A 106 2.97 17.26 -20.64
CA PRO A 106 3.17 18.52 -21.35
C PRO A 106 4.49 19.22 -21.04
N GLU A 107 5.02 19.09 -19.83
CA GLU A 107 6.29 19.70 -19.44
C GLU A 107 7.49 19.01 -20.09
N ALA A 108 7.51 17.68 -20.03
CA ALA A 108 8.55 16.89 -20.68
C ALA A 108 8.57 17.12 -22.20
N MET A 109 7.39 17.24 -22.81
CA MET A 109 7.29 17.56 -24.25
C MET A 109 7.76 18.98 -24.57
N ARG A 110 7.52 19.98 -23.71
CA ARG A 110 8.11 21.32 -23.90
C ARG A 110 9.63 21.26 -23.87
N ARG A 111 10.21 20.49 -22.94
CA ARG A 111 11.66 20.34 -22.84
C ARG A 111 12.25 19.62 -24.06
N LEU A 112 11.58 18.58 -24.56
CA LEU A 112 11.96 17.92 -25.81
C LEU A 112 11.94 18.92 -26.98
N ARG A 113 10.87 19.68 -27.14
CA ARG A 113 10.75 20.70 -28.20
C ARG A 113 11.84 21.76 -28.10
N TRP A 114 12.13 22.24 -26.90
CA TRP A 114 13.24 23.16 -26.67
C TRP A 114 14.57 22.58 -27.17
N HIS A 115 14.91 21.33 -26.83
CA HIS A 115 16.12 20.69 -27.36
C HIS A 115 16.12 20.59 -28.90
N GLN A 116 14.98 20.24 -29.50
CA GLN A 116 14.83 20.16 -30.95
C GLN A 116 14.99 21.53 -31.62
N GLU A 117 14.45 22.59 -31.04
CA GLU A 117 14.56 23.98 -31.52
C GLU A 117 16.00 24.51 -31.45
N GLN A 118 16.77 24.11 -30.43
CA GLN A 118 18.21 24.41 -30.36
C GLN A 118 19.05 23.58 -31.35
N GLY A 119 18.45 22.64 -32.09
CA GLY A 119 19.18 21.75 -33.00
C GLY A 119 19.97 20.65 -32.29
N HIS A 120 19.71 20.43 -31.00
CA HIS A 120 20.32 19.34 -30.23
C HIS A 120 19.87 17.99 -30.78
N ARG A 121 20.77 17.01 -30.75
CA ARG A 121 20.45 15.65 -31.16
C ARG A 121 19.68 14.94 -30.06
N THR A 122 18.51 14.39 -30.37
CA THR A 122 17.60 13.77 -29.39
C THR A 122 17.58 12.25 -29.51
N VAL A 123 17.76 11.56 -28.38
CA VAL A 123 17.79 10.09 -28.32
C VAL A 123 16.82 9.59 -27.26
N LEU A 124 15.90 8.70 -27.63
CA LEU A 124 15.03 8.00 -26.69
C LEU A 124 15.71 6.70 -26.23
N VAL A 125 15.86 6.48 -24.92
CA VAL A 125 16.44 5.24 -24.35
C VAL A 125 15.52 4.69 -23.27
N THR A 126 14.83 3.59 -23.57
CA THR A 126 13.76 3.06 -22.71
C THR A 126 13.80 1.55 -22.50
N ALA A 127 13.31 1.10 -21.33
CA ALA A 127 13.04 -0.30 -21.04
C ALA A 127 11.71 -0.80 -21.64
N SER A 128 10.92 0.08 -22.25
CA SER A 128 9.67 -0.25 -22.95
C SER A 128 9.98 -1.06 -24.22
N PRO A 129 9.05 -1.92 -24.68
CA PRO A 129 9.19 -2.58 -25.97
C PRO A 129 9.42 -1.58 -27.12
N GLU A 130 10.50 -1.78 -27.86
CA GLU A 130 10.83 -0.97 -29.05
C GLU A 130 9.68 -0.97 -30.07
N LEU A 131 8.91 -2.06 -30.08
CA LEU A 131 7.76 -2.31 -30.94
C LEU A 131 6.77 -1.13 -31.06
N TYR A 132 6.51 -0.39 -29.97
CA TYR A 132 5.68 0.81 -30.01
C TYR A 132 6.46 2.09 -29.71
N ALA A 133 7.55 2.01 -28.93
CA ALA A 133 8.31 3.20 -28.55
C ALA A 133 8.99 3.84 -29.76
N ARG A 134 9.55 3.03 -30.66
CA ARG A 134 10.26 3.51 -31.85
C ARG A 134 9.34 4.19 -32.87
N PRO A 135 8.20 3.59 -33.31
CA PRO A 135 7.29 4.27 -34.22
C PRO A 135 6.78 5.62 -33.68
N TRP A 136 6.55 5.72 -32.37
CA TRP A 136 6.17 6.98 -31.75
C TRP A 136 7.33 8.00 -31.75
N ALA A 137 8.52 7.59 -31.34
CA ALA A 137 9.69 8.47 -31.27
C ALA A 137 10.06 9.03 -32.65
N GLU A 138 10.03 8.18 -33.69
CA GLU A 138 10.27 8.60 -35.08
C GLU A 138 9.23 9.62 -35.55
N ALA A 139 7.96 9.46 -35.17
CA ALA A 139 6.90 10.41 -35.50
C ALA A 139 7.04 11.77 -34.76
N GLU A 140 7.62 11.77 -33.56
CA GLU A 140 7.84 12.97 -32.74
C GLU A 140 9.16 13.72 -33.07
N GLY A 141 9.95 13.19 -34.01
CA GLY A 141 11.19 13.81 -34.48
C GLY A 141 12.42 13.49 -33.63
N PHE A 142 12.44 12.33 -32.96
CA PHE A 142 13.69 11.83 -32.36
C PHE A 142 14.66 11.36 -33.45
N ASP A 143 15.96 11.64 -33.26
CA ASP A 143 16.99 11.16 -34.18
C ASP A 143 17.22 9.65 -34.06
N ARG A 144 17.09 9.12 -32.84
CA ARG A 144 17.23 7.70 -32.51
C ARG A 144 16.32 7.29 -31.37
N ALA A 145 15.88 6.03 -31.41
CA ALA A 145 15.10 5.39 -30.35
C ALA A 145 15.62 3.98 -30.09
N ILE A 146 15.94 3.70 -28.82
CA ILE A 146 16.55 2.48 -28.34
C ILE A 146 15.63 1.89 -27.27
N GLY A 147 15.06 0.72 -27.54
CA GLY A 147 14.12 0.03 -26.66
C GLY A 147 14.53 -1.40 -26.34
N THR A 148 13.68 -2.12 -25.60
CA THR A 148 13.83 -3.57 -25.40
C THR A 148 13.29 -4.32 -26.63
N CYS A 149 14.13 -5.14 -27.27
CA CYS A 149 13.78 -5.87 -28.49
C CYS A 149 13.21 -7.25 -28.15
N LEU A 150 12.08 -7.61 -28.75
CA LEU A 150 11.41 -8.91 -28.55
C LEU A 150 11.86 -9.91 -29.63
N GLU A 151 12.11 -11.16 -29.24
CA GLU A 151 12.52 -12.20 -30.19
C GLU A 151 11.32 -12.68 -31.03
N THR A 152 11.55 -12.74 -32.34
CA THR A 152 10.61 -13.31 -33.30
C THR A 152 11.29 -14.43 -34.08
N LYS A 153 10.56 -15.53 -34.32
CA LYS A 153 11.00 -16.65 -35.16
C LYS A 153 9.87 -17.02 -36.11
N ALA A 154 10.17 -17.14 -37.41
CA ALA A 154 9.20 -17.45 -38.46
C ALA A 154 7.93 -16.55 -38.43
N GLY A 155 8.10 -15.26 -38.14
CA GLY A 155 7.00 -14.30 -38.09
C GLY A 155 6.13 -14.35 -36.82
N VAL A 156 6.54 -15.09 -35.79
CA VAL A 156 5.79 -15.23 -34.53
C VAL A 156 6.67 -14.80 -33.34
N PHE A 157 6.08 -14.15 -32.33
CA PHE A 157 6.80 -13.85 -31.08
C PHE A 157 7.06 -15.12 -30.28
N THR A 158 8.31 -15.31 -29.84
CA THR A 158 8.69 -16.48 -29.03
C THR A 158 8.35 -16.29 -27.55
N GLY A 159 8.14 -15.05 -27.15
CA GLY A 159 7.94 -14.65 -25.75
C GLY A 159 9.23 -14.42 -24.97
N GLN A 160 10.38 -14.49 -25.65
CA GLN A 160 11.69 -14.16 -25.09
C GLN A 160 12.16 -12.79 -25.60
N PHE A 161 13.15 -12.20 -24.94
CA PHE A 161 13.79 -11.00 -25.46
C PHE A 161 14.89 -11.35 -26.46
N ALA A 162 14.97 -10.59 -27.57
CA ALA A 162 16.05 -10.71 -28.53
C ALA A 162 17.35 -10.09 -28.00
N THR A 163 17.21 -9.12 -27.10
CA THR A 163 18.31 -8.41 -26.44
C THR A 163 18.02 -8.32 -24.95
N PRO A 164 19.01 -8.11 -24.06
CA PRO A 164 18.73 -7.86 -22.64
C PRO A 164 17.71 -6.73 -22.45
N ASN A 165 17.04 -6.66 -21.29
CA ASN A 165 16.13 -5.56 -21.01
C ASN A 165 16.92 -4.23 -20.97
N CYS A 166 16.50 -3.20 -21.71
CA CYS A 166 17.18 -1.91 -21.79
C CYS A 166 16.95 -1.07 -20.52
N HIS A 167 17.60 -1.47 -19.42
CA HIS A 167 17.40 -0.92 -18.08
C HIS A 167 18.71 -0.92 -17.29
N GLY A 168 18.98 0.15 -16.54
CA GLY A 168 20.21 0.29 -15.75
C GLY A 168 21.43 0.38 -16.66
N PRO A 169 22.52 -0.36 -16.38
CA PRO A 169 23.76 -0.32 -17.18
C PRO A 169 23.58 -0.66 -18.66
N GLU A 170 22.53 -1.39 -19.03
CA GLU A 170 22.26 -1.71 -20.43
C GLU A 170 21.81 -0.47 -21.22
N LYS A 171 21.20 0.54 -20.57
CA LYS A 171 20.81 1.80 -21.23
C LYS A 171 22.04 2.56 -21.73
N THR A 172 23.03 2.75 -20.86
CA THR A 172 24.27 3.45 -21.20
C THR A 172 25.06 2.68 -22.25
N ARG A 173 25.20 1.35 -22.07
CA ARG A 173 25.87 0.49 -23.06
C ARG A 173 25.28 0.61 -24.46
N ARG A 174 23.96 0.63 -24.60
CA ARG A 174 23.32 0.78 -25.92
C ARG A 174 23.42 2.17 -26.48
N LEU A 175 23.29 3.18 -25.63
CA LEU A 175 23.51 4.56 -26.02
C LEU A 175 24.93 4.76 -26.56
N GLU A 176 25.95 4.15 -25.94
CA GLU A 176 27.33 4.18 -26.44
C GLU A 176 27.53 3.36 -27.73
N ALA A 177 26.83 2.23 -27.87
CA ALA A 177 27.00 1.32 -29.01
C ALA A 177 26.25 1.77 -30.28
N GLU A 178 25.07 2.36 -30.13
CA GLU A 178 24.17 2.72 -31.24
C GLU A 178 23.95 4.24 -31.38
N GLY A 179 24.36 5.02 -30.38
CA GLY A 179 24.09 6.45 -30.31
C GLY A 179 24.96 7.32 -31.21
N PRO A 180 24.84 8.66 -31.07
CA PRO A 180 25.72 9.63 -31.70
C PRO A 180 27.20 9.37 -31.37
N ASP A 181 28.12 10.04 -32.07
CA ASP A 181 29.48 10.17 -31.52
C ASP A 181 29.38 10.99 -30.23
N LEU A 182 29.31 10.30 -29.09
CA LEU A 182 29.22 10.91 -27.76
C LEU A 182 30.57 11.54 -27.36
N ARG A 183 31.64 11.31 -28.12
CA ARG A 183 32.98 11.79 -27.78
C ARG A 183 33.07 13.30 -27.98
N GLY A 184 33.23 14.02 -26.88
CA GLY A 184 33.31 15.49 -26.89
C GLY A 184 31.95 16.16 -27.08
N ALA A 185 30.85 15.41 -26.95
CA ALA A 185 29.50 15.93 -26.92
C ALA A 185 29.11 16.32 -25.47
N THR A 186 28.28 17.35 -25.31
CA THR A 186 27.63 17.65 -24.01
C THR A 186 26.36 16.83 -23.90
N ILE A 187 26.22 16.03 -22.85
CA ILE A 187 25.12 15.09 -22.66
C ILE A 187 24.14 15.63 -21.63
N TYR A 188 22.89 15.78 -22.06
CA TYR A 188 21.73 16.00 -21.19
C TYR A 188 21.00 14.68 -21.01
N ALA A 189 20.66 14.30 -19.78
CA ALA A 189 19.87 13.09 -19.52
C ALA A 189 18.66 13.37 -18.63
N TYR A 190 17.52 12.82 -19.00
CA TYR A 190 16.26 12.93 -18.26
C TYR A 190 15.75 11.55 -17.87
N GLY A 191 15.46 11.34 -16.59
CA GLY A 191 14.99 10.05 -16.07
C GLY A 191 14.21 10.18 -14.77
N ASN A 192 13.52 9.11 -14.37
CA ASN A 192 12.60 9.11 -13.23
C ASN A 192 12.79 7.93 -12.27
N SER A 193 13.60 6.95 -12.65
CA SER A 193 13.69 5.66 -11.99
C SER A 193 15.12 5.34 -11.57
N ARG A 194 15.26 4.31 -10.71
CA ARG A 194 16.59 3.77 -10.38
C ARG A 194 17.30 3.16 -11.59
N GLY A 195 16.56 2.77 -12.62
CA GLY A 195 17.11 2.20 -13.85
C GLY A 195 17.75 3.25 -14.77
N ASP A 196 17.63 4.54 -14.43
CA ASP A 196 18.23 5.66 -15.17
C ASP A 196 19.48 6.18 -14.47
N ARG A 197 19.85 5.63 -13.31
CA ARG A 197 20.96 6.13 -12.50
C ARG A 197 22.25 6.16 -13.31
N GLU A 198 22.61 5.06 -13.94
CA GLU A 198 23.83 4.98 -14.74
C GLU A 198 23.80 5.94 -15.93
N LEU A 199 22.61 6.19 -16.50
CA LEU A 199 22.43 7.16 -17.59
C LEU A 199 22.62 8.60 -17.10
N LEU A 200 22.05 8.94 -15.95
CA LEU A 200 22.19 10.25 -15.32
C LEU A 200 23.62 10.51 -14.85
N ASP A 201 24.27 9.50 -14.26
CA ASP A 201 25.66 9.58 -13.78
C ASP A 201 26.67 9.77 -14.95
N MET A 202 26.31 9.35 -16.17
CA MET A 202 27.12 9.52 -17.38
C MET A 202 26.93 10.91 -18.03
N ALA A 203 25.84 11.62 -17.71
CA ALA A 203 25.51 12.88 -18.35
C ALA A 203 26.27 14.06 -17.72
N ASP A 204 26.62 15.06 -18.53
CA ASP A 204 27.14 16.33 -18.02
C ASP A 204 26.05 17.10 -17.28
N GLN A 205 24.80 16.95 -17.73
CA GLN A 205 23.61 17.58 -17.14
C GLN A 205 22.51 16.53 -16.92
N GLY A 206 22.42 16.00 -15.71
CA GLY A 206 21.45 14.97 -15.32
C GLY A 206 20.24 15.55 -14.59
N PHE A 207 19.03 15.24 -15.06
CA PHE A 207 17.77 15.68 -14.46
C PHE A 207 16.95 14.48 -13.97
N TYR A 208 16.80 14.37 -12.66
CA TYR A 208 15.99 13.32 -12.02
C TYR A 208 14.62 13.85 -11.63
N ARG A 209 13.57 13.38 -12.32
CA ARG A 209 12.16 13.80 -12.09
C ARG A 209 11.93 15.32 -12.16
N SER A 210 12.81 16.03 -12.83
CA SER A 210 12.70 17.45 -13.11
C SER A 210 13.08 17.68 -14.57
N PHE A 211 12.69 18.82 -15.12
CA PHE A 211 13.06 19.21 -16.50
C PHE A 211 13.89 20.50 -16.55
N GLY A 212 14.26 21.05 -15.37
CA GLY A 212 14.95 22.34 -15.23
C GLY A 212 14.09 23.53 -15.70
N ASP A 213 14.48 24.75 -15.33
CA ASP A 213 13.87 25.95 -15.91
C ASP A 213 14.42 26.15 -17.35
N PRO A 214 13.57 26.26 -18.39
CA PRO A 214 14.00 26.60 -19.75
C PRO A 214 14.67 27.98 -19.87
N HIS A 215 14.51 28.86 -18.86
CA HIS A 215 15.01 30.23 -18.84
C HIS A 215 16.07 30.50 -17.75
N GLY A 216 16.49 29.48 -17.00
CA GLY A 216 17.44 29.60 -15.88
C GLY A 216 18.89 29.27 -16.25
N ASP A 217 19.82 29.93 -15.57
CA ASP A 217 21.29 29.82 -15.69
C ASP A 217 21.79 28.35 -15.59
N PRO A 218 22.60 27.85 -16.56
CA PRO A 218 23.10 26.47 -16.58
C PRO A 218 24.10 26.10 -15.47
N HIS A 219 24.39 27.01 -14.52
CA HIS A 219 25.36 26.81 -13.43
C HIS A 219 24.76 26.56 -12.03
N GLY A 220 23.46 26.28 -11.92
CA GLY A 220 22.82 25.93 -10.64
C GLY A 220 23.28 24.58 -10.10
N ASP A 221 23.83 24.57 -8.88
CA ASP A 221 24.27 23.39 -8.14
C ASP A 221 23.14 22.32 -8.04
N PRO A 222 23.36 21.05 -8.44
CA PRO A 222 22.32 20.00 -8.44
C PRO A 222 21.77 19.65 -7.06
N HIS A 223 22.31 20.21 -5.97
CA HIS A 223 21.99 19.83 -4.61
C HIS A 223 21.02 20.75 -3.84
N GLU A 224 20.49 21.82 -4.44
CA GLU A 224 19.73 22.82 -3.67
C GLU A 224 18.26 23.02 -4.08
N THR A 225 17.62 21.99 -4.64
CA THR A 225 16.16 21.95 -4.74
C THR A 225 15.63 20.61 -4.26
N ASP A 226 15.50 20.48 -2.93
CA ASP A 226 14.50 19.56 -2.39
C ASP A 226 13.14 20.04 -2.94
N PRO A 227 12.37 19.21 -3.66
CA PRO A 227 11.12 19.66 -4.22
C PRO A 227 10.16 19.93 -3.06
N GLU A 228 9.83 21.20 -2.84
CA GLU A 228 8.60 21.57 -2.16
C GLU A 228 7.46 20.93 -2.96
N GLU A 229 6.85 19.88 -2.39
CA GLU A 229 5.63 19.28 -2.95
C GLU A 229 4.60 20.41 -3.15
N PRO A 230 3.93 20.49 -4.32
CA PRO A 230 2.97 21.55 -4.58
C PRO A 230 1.91 21.59 -3.48
N GLU A 231 1.76 22.77 -2.87
CA GLU A 231 0.88 23.08 -1.72
C GLU A 231 -0.59 22.64 -1.94
N GLU A 232 -1.03 22.45 -3.19
CA GLU A 232 -2.40 22.03 -3.53
C GLU A 232 -2.72 20.53 -3.26
N SER A 233 -1.73 19.66 -3.03
CA SER A 233 -1.99 18.23 -2.73
C SER A 233 -2.19 17.93 -1.24
N ALA A 234 -2.29 18.99 -0.42
CA ALA A 234 -1.96 18.97 0.99
C ALA A 234 -3.00 18.35 1.95
N GLY A 235 -3.35 17.08 1.73
CA GLY A 235 -4.19 16.30 2.65
C GLY A 235 -4.69 14.98 2.09
N ARG A 236 -4.41 14.71 0.82
CA ARG A 236 -4.90 13.53 0.12
C ARG A 236 -3.86 12.41 0.20
N LEU A 237 -4.28 11.23 0.66
CA LEU A 237 -3.50 10.00 0.45
C LEU A 237 -3.17 9.86 -1.06
N PRO A 238 -2.06 9.22 -1.45
CA PRO A 238 -1.76 9.02 -2.87
C PRO A 238 -2.96 8.40 -3.60
N GLU A 239 -3.34 8.89 -4.78
CA GLU A 239 -4.61 8.49 -5.43
C GLU A 239 -4.75 6.96 -5.62
N GLY A 240 -3.64 6.26 -5.90
CA GLY A 240 -3.63 4.81 -6.01
C GLY A 240 -3.94 4.10 -4.69
N TRP A 241 -3.50 4.66 -3.56
CA TRP A 241 -3.81 4.16 -2.23
C TRP A 241 -5.26 4.45 -1.86
N GLN A 242 -5.76 5.65 -2.17
CA GLN A 242 -7.17 6.00 -1.94
C GLN A 242 -8.12 5.02 -2.63
N ARG A 243 -7.88 4.74 -3.92
CA ARG A 243 -8.73 3.82 -4.69
C ARG A 243 -8.64 2.39 -4.16
N GLY A 244 -7.43 1.89 -3.87
CA GLY A 244 -7.24 0.56 -3.29
C GLY A 244 -7.92 0.39 -1.92
N LEU A 245 -7.81 1.41 -1.06
CA LEU A 245 -8.45 1.43 0.25
C LEU A 245 -9.97 1.52 0.16
N LEU A 246 -10.49 2.37 -0.73
CA LEU A 246 -11.92 2.47 -1.00
C LEU A 246 -12.48 1.12 -1.49
N TYR A 247 -11.80 0.44 -2.41
CA TYR A 247 -12.22 -0.89 -2.87
C TYR A 247 -12.18 -1.94 -1.75
N SER A 248 -11.22 -1.87 -0.83
CA SER A 248 -11.20 -2.76 0.34
C SER A 248 -12.38 -2.51 1.27
N ILE A 249 -12.72 -1.24 1.53
CA ILE A 249 -13.85 -0.88 2.42
C ILE A 249 -15.18 -1.26 1.76
N VAL A 250 -15.40 -0.83 0.51
CA VAL A 250 -16.63 -1.12 -0.24
C VAL A 250 -16.77 -2.63 -0.47
N GLY A 251 -15.68 -3.31 -0.82
CA GLY A 251 -15.66 -4.76 -0.97
C GLY A 251 -15.96 -5.50 0.35
N GLY A 252 -15.35 -5.07 1.46
CA GLY A 252 -15.63 -5.62 2.79
C GLY A 252 -17.07 -5.38 3.24
N ALA A 253 -17.58 -4.16 3.05
CA ALA A 253 -18.96 -3.79 3.39
C ALA A 253 -19.98 -4.53 2.54
N GLY A 254 -19.73 -4.62 1.22
CA GLY A 254 -20.55 -5.38 0.29
C GLY A 254 -20.55 -6.87 0.60
N LEU A 255 -19.40 -7.46 0.93
CA LEU A 255 -19.30 -8.85 1.35
C LEU A 255 -20.07 -9.10 2.65
N TYR A 256 -19.90 -8.23 3.65
CA TYR A 256 -20.64 -8.35 4.91
C TYR A 256 -22.15 -8.23 4.69
N LEU A 257 -22.59 -7.25 3.91
CA LEU A 257 -24.00 -7.07 3.57
C LEU A 257 -24.54 -8.29 2.82
N GLY A 258 -23.80 -8.83 1.85
CA GLY A 258 -24.18 -10.03 1.11
C GLY A 258 -24.34 -11.26 2.01
N LEU A 259 -23.38 -11.49 2.92
CA LEU A 259 -23.45 -12.58 3.90
C LEU A 259 -24.61 -12.40 4.88
N THR A 260 -24.83 -11.17 5.33
CA THR A 260 -25.93 -10.81 6.24
C THR A 260 -27.29 -11.07 5.59
N LEU A 261 -27.48 -10.60 4.35
CA LEU A 261 -28.71 -10.82 3.58
C LEU A 261 -28.94 -12.31 3.28
N TRP A 262 -27.88 -13.05 2.96
CA TRP A 262 -27.95 -14.50 2.74
C TRP A 262 -28.30 -15.29 4.02
N SER A 263 -27.85 -14.81 5.19
CA SER A 263 -28.08 -15.48 6.49
C SER A 263 -29.50 -15.33 7.05
N GLY A 264 -30.36 -14.50 6.43
CA GLY A 264 -31.76 -14.30 6.82
C GLY A 264 -32.04 -12.90 7.35
N ALA A 265 -32.27 -11.96 6.44
CA ALA A 265 -32.54 -10.55 6.76
C ALA A 265 -33.73 -10.35 7.73
N ASP A 266 -34.78 -11.17 7.61
CA ASP A 266 -35.95 -11.08 8.49
C ASP A 266 -35.61 -11.39 9.95
N GLN A 267 -34.73 -12.37 10.20
CA GLN A 267 -34.31 -12.74 11.56
C GLN A 267 -33.48 -11.63 12.19
N ILE A 268 -32.60 -11.00 11.41
CA ILE A 268 -31.79 -9.85 11.84
C ILE A 268 -32.67 -8.65 12.14
N TRP A 269 -33.67 -8.37 11.30
CA TRP A 269 -34.60 -7.27 11.52
C TRP A 269 -35.48 -7.47 12.75
N GLN A 270 -35.97 -8.69 12.98
CA GLN A 270 -36.70 -9.05 14.20
C GLN A 270 -35.80 -8.94 15.43
N GLY A 271 -34.55 -9.40 15.33
CA GLY A 271 -33.55 -9.26 16.38
C GLY A 271 -33.24 -7.82 16.75
N LEU A 272 -33.08 -6.93 15.76
CA LEU A 272 -32.89 -5.50 15.99
C LEU A 272 -34.07 -4.88 16.75
N ARG A 273 -35.30 -5.32 16.46
CA ARG A 273 -36.51 -4.87 17.18
C ARG A 273 -36.63 -5.45 18.59
N ALA A 274 -35.97 -6.57 18.87
CA ALA A 274 -35.94 -7.15 20.21
C ALA A 274 -35.06 -6.33 21.18
N VAL A 275 -34.05 -5.63 20.65
CA VAL A 275 -33.18 -4.76 21.46
C VAL A 275 -33.77 -3.35 21.56
N SER A 276 -33.96 -2.86 22.79
CA SER A 276 -34.50 -1.52 22.98
C SER A 276 -33.54 -0.44 22.45
N PRO A 277 -34.05 0.70 21.93
CA PRO A 277 -33.19 1.80 21.47
C PRO A 277 -32.26 2.35 22.56
N LEU A 278 -32.71 2.36 23.82
CA LEU A 278 -31.90 2.81 24.95
C LEU A 278 -30.74 1.83 25.21
N THR A 279 -30.99 0.53 25.10
CA THR A 279 -29.95 -0.50 25.19
C THR A 279 -28.92 -0.33 24.08
N LEU A 280 -29.36 -0.15 22.82
CA LEU A 280 -28.46 0.08 21.70
C LEU A 280 -27.60 1.34 21.90
N ALA A 281 -28.18 2.44 22.37
CA ALA A 281 -27.42 3.65 22.69
C ALA A 281 -26.39 3.41 23.81
N GLY A 282 -26.77 2.67 24.85
CA GLY A 282 -25.85 2.26 25.92
C GLY A 282 -24.68 1.40 25.41
N LEU A 283 -24.95 0.47 24.48
CA LEU A 283 -23.92 -0.35 23.85
C LEU A 283 -22.97 0.46 22.98
N LEU A 284 -23.48 1.40 22.18
CA LEU A 284 -22.65 2.31 21.39
C LEU A 284 -21.76 3.18 22.28
N LEU A 285 -22.28 3.69 23.40
CA LEU A 285 -21.50 4.44 24.39
C LEU A 285 -20.42 3.58 25.05
N LEU A 286 -20.74 2.34 25.41
CA LEU A 286 -19.78 1.38 25.97
C LEU A 286 -18.63 1.12 25.00
N VAL A 287 -18.95 0.83 23.74
CA VAL A 287 -17.95 0.61 22.69
C VAL A 287 -17.12 1.87 22.43
N PHE A 288 -17.77 3.04 22.37
CA PHE A 288 -17.09 4.32 22.19
C PHE A 288 -16.12 4.64 23.36
N ALA A 289 -16.53 4.39 24.60
CA ALA A 289 -15.64 4.50 25.76
C ALA A 289 -14.42 3.57 25.63
N GLY A 290 -14.62 2.37 25.08
CA GLY A 290 -13.53 1.47 24.70
C GLY A 290 -12.54 2.10 23.70
N TYR A 291 -13.03 2.86 22.72
CA TYR A 291 -12.15 3.59 21.78
C TYR A 291 -11.35 4.69 22.49
N LEU A 292 -11.93 5.39 23.46
CA LEU A 292 -11.21 6.38 24.26
C LEU A 292 -10.12 5.74 25.13
N VAL A 293 -10.35 4.53 25.66
CA VAL A 293 -9.31 3.77 26.37
C VAL A 293 -8.18 3.37 25.41
N ARG A 294 -8.50 2.88 24.21
CA ARG A 294 -7.50 2.57 23.17
C ARG A 294 -6.70 3.83 22.79
N PHE A 295 -7.37 4.97 22.64
CA PHE A 295 -6.71 6.26 22.39
C PHE A 295 -5.79 6.67 23.56
N GLY A 296 -6.24 6.54 24.81
CA GLY A 296 -5.43 6.85 25.98
C GLY A 296 -4.14 6.03 26.03
N ARG A 297 -4.23 4.73 25.71
CA ARG A 297 -3.06 3.84 25.55
C ARG A 297 -2.15 4.32 24.42
N TRP A 298 -2.72 4.62 23.25
CA TRP A 298 -1.97 5.12 22.09
C TRP A 298 -1.22 6.42 22.40
N HIS A 299 -1.89 7.40 23.01
CA HIS A 299 -1.30 8.67 23.42
C HIS A 299 -0.18 8.48 24.44
N TRP A 300 -0.36 7.53 25.38
CA TRP A 300 0.67 7.18 26.35
C TRP A 300 1.91 6.53 25.70
N TYR A 301 1.73 5.65 24.71
CA TYR A 301 2.86 5.07 23.96
C TYR A 301 3.68 6.14 23.24
N LEU A 302 3.04 7.08 22.54
CA LEU A 302 3.76 8.16 21.86
C LEU A 302 4.59 9.00 22.84
N ARG A 303 4.01 9.37 23.99
CA ARG A 303 4.74 10.08 25.05
C ARG A 303 5.91 9.26 25.59
N HIS A 304 5.76 7.95 25.72
CA HIS A 304 6.85 7.08 26.18
C HIS A 304 7.99 6.94 25.17
N LEU A 305 7.69 7.09 23.87
CA LEU A 305 8.68 7.17 22.79
C LEU A 305 9.31 8.57 22.65
N GLY A 306 8.92 9.53 23.49
CA GLY A 306 9.45 10.89 23.49
C GLY A 306 8.78 11.84 22.50
N GLU A 307 7.64 11.45 21.91
CA GLU A 307 6.87 12.28 20.99
C GLU A 307 5.91 13.21 21.77
N THR A 308 5.90 14.49 21.42
CA THR A 308 5.01 15.49 22.01
C THR A 308 3.95 15.88 20.99
N VAL A 309 2.73 15.36 21.17
CA VAL A 309 1.60 15.59 20.28
C VAL A 309 0.47 16.22 21.06
N SER A 310 -0.21 17.20 20.48
CA SER A 310 -1.47 17.71 21.05
C SER A 310 -2.49 16.57 21.14
N TRP A 311 -3.31 16.57 22.19
CA TRP A 311 -4.29 15.49 22.33
C TRP A 311 -5.37 15.54 21.25
N GLN A 312 -5.66 16.73 20.70
CA GLN A 312 -6.66 16.95 19.66
C GLN A 312 -6.22 16.36 18.33
N ASP A 313 -5.03 16.75 17.85
CA ASP A 313 -4.45 16.23 16.60
C ASP A 313 -4.28 14.71 16.68
N ASN A 314 -3.85 14.22 17.85
CA ASN A 314 -3.68 12.79 18.07
C ASN A 314 -5.02 12.05 18.05
N LEU A 315 -6.06 12.62 18.66
CA LEU A 315 -7.39 12.00 18.69
C LEU A 315 -8.01 11.98 17.29
N GLN A 316 -7.89 13.08 16.54
CA GLN A 316 -8.37 13.18 15.17
C GLN A 316 -7.65 12.16 14.27
N ALA A 317 -6.31 12.09 14.33
CA ALA A 317 -5.52 11.10 13.59
C ALA A 317 -5.89 9.65 13.98
N PHE A 318 -6.11 9.39 15.27
CA PHE A 318 -6.49 8.08 15.78
C PHE A 318 -7.88 7.67 15.29
N LEU A 319 -8.89 8.52 15.43
CA LEU A 319 -10.26 8.22 15.00
C LEU A 319 -10.38 8.13 13.49
N ALA A 320 -9.74 9.03 12.73
CA ALA A 320 -9.72 8.97 11.26
C ALA A 320 -9.12 7.65 10.74
N SER A 321 -8.18 7.05 11.47
CA SER A 321 -7.60 5.76 11.11
C SER A 321 -8.61 4.60 11.13
N PHE A 322 -9.71 4.73 11.88
CA PHE A 322 -10.76 3.70 11.92
C PHE A 322 -11.53 3.54 10.61
N ALA A 323 -11.49 4.54 9.72
CA ALA A 323 -12.04 4.42 8.37
C ALA A 323 -11.45 3.20 7.64
N LEU A 324 -10.20 2.86 7.97
CA LEU A 324 -9.43 1.79 7.36
C LEU A 324 -9.26 0.56 8.28
N THR A 325 -10.03 0.44 9.37
CA THR A 325 -9.98 -0.74 10.26
C THR A 325 -10.44 -2.02 9.55
N ALA A 326 -11.37 -1.92 8.60
CA ALA A 326 -11.86 -3.05 7.79
C ALA A 326 -10.85 -3.48 6.68
N THR A 327 -9.55 -3.49 7.01
CA THR A 327 -8.46 -3.96 6.13
C THR A 327 -7.85 -5.25 6.70
N PRO A 328 -7.19 -6.08 5.88
CA PRO A 328 -6.46 -7.27 6.36
C PRO A 328 -5.54 -6.94 7.54
N GLY A 329 -5.71 -7.66 8.65
CA GLY A 329 -4.91 -7.44 9.87
C GLY A 329 -5.05 -6.03 10.48
N LYS A 330 -6.08 -5.26 10.12
CA LYS A 330 -6.24 -3.84 10.47
C LYS A 330 -5.06 -2.96 10.04
N ALA A 331 -4.32 -3.36 9.00
CA ALA A 331 -3.12 -2.68 8.53
C ALA A 331 -3.38 -1.22 8.12
N GLY A 332 -4.60 -0.91 7.68
CA GLY A 332 -5.05 0.43 7.31
C GLY A 332 -4.99 1.45 8.46
N GLU A 333 -5.06 1.02 9.73
CA GLU A 333 -4.90 1.93 10.88
C GLU A 333 -3.49 2.56 10.94
N SER A 334 -2.52 2.03 10.19
CA SER A 334 -1.19 2.64 10.04
C SER A 334 -1.21 4.04 9.42
N VAL A 335 -2.32 4.42 8.77
CA VAL A 335 -2.52 5.77 8.24
C VAL A 335 -2.41 6.86 9.31
N LYS A 336 -2.67 6.53 10.59
CA LYS A 336 -2.48 7.49 11.69
C LYS A 336 -1.02 7.96 11.80
N ALA A 337 -0.04 7.14 11.44
CA ALA A 337 1.37 7.55 11.41
C ALA A 337 1.62 8.63 10.35
N TYR A 338 0.95 8.52 9.19
CA TYR A 338 0.99 9.56 8.15
C TYR A 338 0.32 10.85 8.63
N PHE A 339 -0.87 10.75 9.23
CA PHE A 339 -1.57 11.92 9.78
C PHE A 339 -0.75 12.64 10.85
N LEU A 340 -0.15 11.90 11.78
CA LEU A 340 0.69 12.47 12.85
C LEU A 340 2.00 13.07 12.35
N LYS A 341 2.64 12.46 11.34
CA LYS A 341 3.79 13.07 10.67
C LYS A 341 3.42 14.42 10.08
N ARG A 342 2.20 14.55 9.57
CA ARG A 342 1.75 15.76 8.90
C ARG A 342 1.23 16.83 9.86
N SER A 343 0.45 16.46 10.87
CA SER A 343 -0.17 17.41 11.82
C SER A 343 0.78 17.84 12.93
N SER A 344 1.69 16.97 13.34
CA SER A 344 2.53 17.21 14.53
C SER A 344 3.99 16.79 14.34
N ASN A 345 4.43 16.57 13.10
CA ASN A 345 5.80 16.20 12.72
C ASN A 345 6.36 14.96 13.46
N VAL A 346 5.50 14.05 13.89
CA VAL A 346 5.90 12.82 14.59
C VAL A 346 6.71 11.92 13.68
N ASP A 347 7.78 11.31 14.19
CA ASP A 347 8.55 10.32 13.43
C ASP A 347 7.65 9.12 13.02
N PRO A 348 7.49 8.82 11.71
CA PRO A 348 6.71 7.68 11.25
C PRO A 348 7.23 6.35 11.79
N ALA A 349 8.54 6.20 11.99
CA ALA A 349 9.12 4.96 12.50
C ALA A 349 8.69 4.68 13.94
N ARG A 350 8.65 5.72 14.79
CA ARG A 350 8.16 5.63 16.17
C ARG A 350 6.66 5.41 16.24
N SER A 351 5.89 6.08 15.39
CA SER A 351 4.45 5.85 15.28
C SER A 351 4.13 4.41 14.88
N LEU A 352 4.85 3.87 13.89
CA LEU A 352 4.72 2.47 13.48
C LEU A 352 5.17 1.52 14.59
N ALA A 353 6.25 1.80 15.31
CA ALA A 353 6.67 1.00 16.47
C ALA A 353 5.58 0.96 17.56
N GLY A 354 4.95 2.11 17.85
CA GLY A 354 3.79 2.19 18.75
C GLY A 354 2.62 1.34 18.29
N LEU A 355 2.32 1.33 16.98
CA LEU A 355 1.27 0.49 16.40
C LEU A 355 1.61 -0.99 16.52
N PHE A 356 2.86 -1.39 16.26
CA PHE A 356 3.30 -2.77 16.44
C PHE A 356 3.20 -3.22 17.89
N ALA A 357 3.64 -2.39 18.84
CA ALA A 357 3.49 -2.65 20.27
C ALA A 357 2.01 -2.80 20.64
N GLU A 358 1.13 -1.94 20.11
CA GLU A 358 -0.31 -1.99 20.31
C GLU A 358 -0.89 -3.35 19.86
N ARG A 359 -0.65 -3.73 18.60
CA ARG A 359 -1.13 -5.00 18.03
C ARG A 359 -0.60 -6.20 18.82
N PHE A 360 0.66 -6.15 19.22
CA PHE A 360 1.25 -7.20 20.04
C PHE A 360 0.49 -7.30 21.37
N THR A 361 0.40 -6.21 22.13
CA THR A 361 -0.30 -6.19 23.42
C THR A 361 -1.78 -6.56 23.33
N ASP A 362 -2.46 -6.28 22.22
CA ASP A 362 -3.84 -6.69 21.98
C ASP A 362 -3.97 -8.22 21.92
N VAL A 363 -3.05 -8.93 21.27
CA VAL A 363 -3.05 -10.41 21.24
C VAL A 363 -2.89 -10.98 22.65
N PHE A 364 -1.98 -10.43 23.47
CA PHE A 364 -1.84 -10.86 24.87
C PHE A 364 -3.11 -10.60 25.67
N SER A 365 -3.72 -9.43 25.47
CA SER A 365 -4.96 -9.03 26.14
C SER A 365 -6.10 -10.00 25.80
N VAL A 366 -6.35 -10.26 24.51
CA VAL A 366 -7.41 -11.16 24.04
C VAL A 366 -7.20 -12.57 24.54
N VAL A 367 -5.97 -13.09 24.44
CA VAL A 367 -5.68 -14.45 24.88
C VAL A 367 -5.77 -14.56 26.40
N LEU A 368 -5.38 -13.54 27.17
CA LEU A 368 -5.58 -13.53 28.61
C LEU A 368 -7.08 -13.58 28.97
N VAL A 369 -7.92 -12.82 28.26
CA VAL A 369 -9.38 -12.86 28.41
C VAL A 369 -9.93 -14.26 28.09
N ILE A 370 -9.46 -14.88 27.00
CA ILE A 370 -9.81 -16.27 26.65
C ILE A 370 -9.38 -17.23 27.76
N CYS A 371 -8.16 -17.08 28.29
CA CYS A 371 -7.64 -17.93 29.36
C CYS A 371 -8.47 -17.84 30.63
N VAL A 372 -8.94 -16.65 31.01
CA VAL A 372 -9.85 -16.47 32.15
C VAL A 372 -11.16 -17.25 31.93
N GLY A 373 -11.73 -17.20 30.72
CA GLY A 373 -12.92 -17.99 30.37
C GLY A 373 -12.68 -19.50 30.39
N LEU A 374 -11.56 -19.95 29.81
CA LEU A 374 -11.19 -21.37 29.75
C LEU A 374 -10.80 -21.97 31.10
N PHE A 375 -10.38 -21.16 32.07
CA PHE A 375 -9.96 -21.64 33.39
C PHE A 375 -11.09 -22.33 34.17
N SER A 376 -12.33 -21.97 33.86
CA SER A 376 -13.55 -22.59 34.40
C SER A 376 -13.73 -24.04 33.92
N LEU A 377 -13.13 -24.42 32.79
CA LEU A 377 -13.19 -25.77 32.23
C LEU A 377 -12.03 -26.62 32.79
N PRO A 378 -12.29 -27.79 33.42
CA PRO A 378 -11.23 -28.64 33.99
C PRO A 378 -10.14 -29.03 32.97
N GLN A 379 -10.55 -29.31 31.73
CA GLN A 379 -9.66 -29.64 30.61
C GLN A 379 -8.94 -28.40 30.05
N GLY A 380 -9.52 -27.21 30.22
CA GLY A 380 -8.98 -25.94 29.73
C GLY A 380 -7.74 -25.47 30.49
N ARG A 381 -7.54 -25.91 31.74
CA ARG A 381 -6.41 -25.48 32.59
C ARG A 381 -5.04 -25.77 31.98
N TRP A 382 -4.85 -26.95 31.37
CA TRP A 382 -3.58 -27.31 30.72
C TRP A 382 -3.33 -26.50 29.45
N ILE A 383 -4.40 -26.19 28.70
CA ILE A 383 -4.35 -25.32 27.53
C ILE A 383 -3.93 -23.91 27.95
N VAL A 384 -4.52 -23.39 29.03
CA VAL A 384 -4.17 -22.08 29.61
C VAL A 384 -2.69 -22.04 30.04
N LEU A 385 -2.19 -23.07 30.72
CA LEU A 385 -0.78 -23.13 31.11
C LEU A 385 0.17 -23.18 29.91
N GLY A 386 -0.17 -23.96 28.88
CA GLY A 386 0.62 -24.03 27.64
C GLY A 386 0.67 -22.69 26.91
N ILE A 387 -0.49 -22.06 26.69
CA ILE A 387 -0.60 -20.75 26.04
C ILE A 387 0.11 -19.67 26.86
N GLY A 388 -0.08 -19.65 28.19
CA GLY A 388 0.59 -18.73 29.09
C GLY A 388 2.11 -18.86 29.04
N GLY A 389 2.63 -20.10 28.99
CA GLY A 389 4.06 -20.35 28.82
C GLY A 389 4.62 -19.79 27.51
N VAL A 390 3.91 -20.03 26.39
CA VAL A 390 4.28 -19.47 25.07
C VAL A 390 4.27 -17.95 25.08
N GLN A 391 3.26 -17.34 25.73
CA GLN A 391 3.18 -15.89 25.88
C GLN A 391 4.35 -15.31 26.66
N VAL A 392 4.66 -15.87 27.84
CA VAL A 392 5.78 -15.43 28.67
C VAL A 392 7.10 -15.55 27.91
N ALA A 393 7.31 -16.66 27.19
CA ALA A 393 8.49 -16.85 26.35
C ALA A 393 8.56 -15.81 25.21
N GLY A 394 7.45 -15.54 24.54
CA GLY A 394 7.35 -14.54 23.47
C GLY A 394 7.66 -13.12 23.96
N ILE A 395 7.09 -12.73 25.11
CA ILE A 395 7.40 -11.45 25.77
C ILE A 395 8.89 -11.37 26.12
N ALA A 396 9.44 -12.42 26.74
CA ALA A 396 10.85 -12.45 27.15
C ALA A 396 11.80 -12.33 25.95
N LEU A 397 11.45 -12.95 24.82
CA LEU A 397 12.20 -12.84 23.57
C LEU A 397 12.18 -11.41 23.02
N LEU A 398 11.00 -10.77 22.96
CA LEU A 398 10.84 -9.44 22.38
C LEU A 398 11.36 -8.30 23.27
N GLN A 399 11.39 -8.51 24.59
CA GLN A 399 12.10 -7.62 25.51
C GLN A 399 13.62 -7.64 25.31
N ARG A 400 14.15 -8.62 24.58
CA ARG A 400 15.58 -8.76 24.30
C ARG A 400 15.85 -8.55 22.80
N PRO A 401 15.88 -7.30 22.30
CA PRO A 401 16.05 -7.00 20.88
C PRO A 401 17.35 -7.58 20.31
N ARG A 402 18.38 -7.78 21.13
CA ARG A 402 19.64 -8.46 20.72
C ARG A 402 19.42 -9.89 20.22
N TRP A 403 18.50 -10.63 20.82
CA TRP A 403 18.20 -12.01 20.42
C TRP A 403 17.43 -12.02 19.11
N VAL A 404 16.43 -11.14 18.96
CA VAL A 404 15.69 -10.96 17.71
C VAL A 404 16.62 -10.51 16.58
N ARG A 405 17.52 -9.55 16.84
CA ARG A 405 18.55 -9.13 15.88
C ARG A 405 19.40 -10.30 15.39
N ARG A 406 19.89 -11.13 16.31
CA ARG A 406 20.76 -12.27 15.97
C ARG A 406 20.04 -13.41 15.27
N ALA A 407 18.85 -13.77 15.76
CA ALA A 407 18.12 -14.93 15.27
C ALA A 407 17.32 -14.65 13.98
N VAL A 408 16.93 -13.39 13.75
CA VAL A 408 16.04 -13.02 12.65
C VAL A 408 16.71 -12.03 11.70
N LEU A 409 17.16 -10.86 12.20
CA LEU A 409 17.64 -9.79 11.31
C LEU A 409 18.99 -10.09 10.65
N LEU A 410 19.93 -10.73 11.36
CA LEU A 410 21.24 -11.09 10.80
C LEU A 410 21.14 -12.13 9.67
N PRO A 411 20.40 -13.25 9.81
CA PRO A 411 20.15 -14.16 8.69
C PRO A 411 19.47 -13.47 7.51
N LEU A 412 18.46 -12.62 7.78
CA LEU A 412 17.74 -11.88 6.74
C LEU A 412 18.65 -10.85 6.03
N ALA A 413 19.66 -10.30 6.70
CA ALA A 413 20.62 -9.38 6.09
C ALA A 413 21.51 -10.05 5.02
N GLY A 414 21.60 -11.39 5.05
CA GLY A 414 22.25 -12.19 4.01
C GLY A 414 21.43 -12.30 2.72
N TRP A 415 20.14 -11.95 2.75
CA TRP A 415 19.28 -11.97 1.57
C TRP A 415 19.22 -10.57 0.95
N ALA A 416 19.63 -10.43 -0.32
CA ALA A 416 19.78 -9.15 -1.00
C ALA A 416 18.51 -8.28 -0.95
N THR A 417 17.34 -8.90 -0.99
CA THR A 417 16.02 -8.25 -0.99
C THR A 417 15.54 -7.82 0.39
N ALA A 418 15.91 -8.55 1.42
CA ALA A 418 15.56 -8.25 2.81
C ALA A 418 16.53 -7.25 3.43
N ARG A 419 17.77 -7.18 2.94
CA ARG A 419 18.81 -6.24 3.41
C ARG A 419 18.33 -4.78 3.45
N ARG A 420 17.54 -4.34 2.46
CA ARG A 420 16.97 -2.97 2.43
C ARG A 420 16.03 -2.67 3.60
N TRP A 421 15.40 -3.69 4.17
CA TRP A 421 14.43 -3.58 5.26
C TRP A 421 15.05 -3.79 6.65
N VAL A 422 16.27 -4.32 6.72
CA VAL A 422 16.94 -4.61 8.00
C VAL A 422 17.05 -3.36 8.86
N ARG A 423 17.55 -2.24 8.32
CA ARG A 423 17.74 -1.01 9.09
C ARG A 423 16.41 -0.39 9.58
N PRO A 424 15.38 -0.19 8.73
CA PRO A 424 14.07 0.28 9.21
C PRO A 424 13.44 -0.63 10.27
N VAL A 425 13.47 -1.96 10.07
CA VAL A 425 12.91 -2.91 11.03
C VAL A 425 13.71 -2.92 12.33
N ASP A 426 15.04 -2.74 12.27
CA ASP A 426 15.89 -2.70 13.44
C ASP A 426 15.62 -1.47 14.33
N MET A 427 15.39 -0.30 13.71
CA MET A 427 14.98 0.92 14.40
C MET A 427 13.61 0.75 15.07
N MET A 428 12.65 0.18 14.34
CA MET A 428 11.31 -0.09 14.87
C MET A 428 11.34 -1.12 16.02
N LEU A 429 12.23 -2.11 15.93
CA LEU A 429 12.41 -3.14 16.96
C LEU A 429 12.94 -2.54 18.27
N SER A 430 13.88 -1.60 18.23
CA SER A 430 14.35 -0.93 19.45
C SER A 430 13.22 -0.17 20.15
N ASP A 431 12.44 0.61 19.41
CA ASP A 431 11.34 1.43 19.96
C ASP A 431 10.19 0.56 20.46
N THR A 432 9.84 -0.50 19.71
CA THR A 432 8.85 -1.49 20.15
C THR A 432 9.30 -2.17 21.44
N SER A 433 10.57 -2.59 21.53
CA SER A 433 11.10 -3.24 22.74
C SER A 433 11.10 -2.32 23.96
N ALA A 434 11.21 -1.00 23.78
CA ALA A 434 11.09 -0.03 24.86
C ALA A 434 9.66 -0.01 25.43
N LEU A 435 8.64 -0.10 24.56
CA LEU A 435 7.24 -0.19 24.96
C LEU A 435 6.86 -1.55 25.57
N LEU A 436 7.64 -2.60 25.31
CA LEU A 436 7.42 -3.93 25.89
C LEU A 436 8.13 -4.15 27.24
N ARG A 437 8.74 -3.12 27.83
CA ARG A 437 9.30 -3.18 29.19
C ARG A 437 8.20 -3.50 30.21
N PRO A 438 8.48 -4.25 31.31
CA PRO A 438 7.44 -4.81 32.18
C PRO A 438 6.35 -3.83 32.66
N ARG A 439 6.73 -2.61 33.07
CA ARG A 439 5.78 -1.57 33.50
C ARG A 439 4.88 -1.09 32.37
N VAL A 440 5.47 -0.84 31.19
CA VAL A 440 4.74 -0.33 30.03
C VAL A 440 3.86 -1.41 29.42
N LEU A 441 4.40 -2.62 29.33
CA LEU A 441 3.70 -3.82 28.87
C LEU A 441 2.47 -4.13 29.72
N LEU A 442 2.60 -4.11 31.06
CA LEU A 442 1.48 -4.37 31.95
C LEU A 442 0.36 -3.33 31.74
N GLY A 443 0.72 -2.04 31.67
CA GLY A 443 -0.25 -0.99 31.35
C GLY A 443 -0.89 -1.20 29.97
N GLY A 444 -0.10 -1.58 28.97
CA GLY A 444 -0.56 -1.87 27.61
C GLY A 444 -1.54 -3.04 27.51
N ILE A 445 -1.29 -4.12 28.26
CA ILE A 445 -2.18 -5.29 28.35
C ILE A 445 -3.45 -4.95 29.11
N LEU A 446 -3.37 -4.24 30.24
CA LEU A 446 -4.55 -3.86 31.02
C LEU A 446 -5.47 -2.90 30.24
N LEU A 447 -4.89 -1.83 29.66
CA LEU A 447 -5.64 -0.89 28.83
C LEU A 447 -6.11 -1.54 27.51
N GLY A 448 -5.39 -2.54 27.01
CA GLY A 448 -5.81 -3.33 25.85
C GLY A 448 -6.96 -4.27 26.14
N GLY A 449 -6.98 -4.91 27.31
CA GLY A 449 -8.01 -5.87 27.72
C GLY A 449 -9.36 -5.24 28.02
N LEU A 450 -9.39 -4.03 28.58
CA LEU A 450 -10.64 -3.36 28.96
C LEU A 450 -11.64 -3.19 27.78
N PRO A 451 -11.24 -2.67 26.59
CA PRO A 451 -12.11 -2.63 25.42
C PRO A 451 -12.61 -4.02 25.01
N TRP A 452 -11.77 -5.05 25.05
CA TRP A 452 -12.18 -6.42 24.68
C TRP A 452 -13.24 -6.98 25.63
N ILE A 453 -13.08 -6.74 26.95
CA ILE A 453 -14.08 -7.09 27.95
C ILE A 453 -15.38 -6.32 27.69
N GLY A 454 -15.29 -5.02 27.40
CA GLY A 454 -16.45 -4.18 27.08
C GLY A 454 -17.23 -4.66 25.85
N GLU A 455 -16.54 -5.06 24.79
CA GLU A 455 -17.19 -5.66 23.60
C GLU A 455 -17.82 -7.03 23.93
N GLY A 456 -17.20 -7.83 24.79
CA GLY A 456 -17.77 -9.07 25.30
C GLY A 456 -19.01 -8.86 26.18
N VAL A 457 -19.03 -7.81 27.00
CA VAL A 457 -20.23 -7.36 27.74
C VAL A 457 -21.32 -6.92 26.77
N ALA A 458 -20.97 -6.22 25.70
CA ALA A 458 -21.94 -5.86 24.66
C ALA A 458 -22.56 -7.11 24.00
N MET A 459 -21.75 -8.13 23.73
CA MET A 459 -22.24 -9.42 23.22
C MET A 459 -23.20 -10.10 24.21
N TYR A 460 -22.89 -10.08 25.52
CA TYR A 460 -23.77 -10.63 26.56
C TYR A 460 -25.13 -9.93 26.59
N VAL A 461 -25.14 -8.59 26.59
CA VAL A 461 -26.38 -7.80 26.59
C VAL A 461 -27.23 -8.08 25.35
N LEU A 462 -26.60 -8.32 24.19
CA LEU A 462 -27.32 -8.73 22.98
C LEU A 462 -27.94 -10.12 23.14
N PHE A 463 -27.23 -11.08 23.73
CA PHE A 463 -27.79 -12.41 24.01
C PHE A 463 -28.96 -12.35 24.99
N ASP A 464 -28.83 -11.57 26.07
CA ASP A 464 -29.88 -11.35 27.05
C ASP A 464 -31.13 -10.73 26.40
N ALA A 465 -30.96 -9.69 25.58
CA ALA A 465 -32.05 -9.06 24.83
C ALA A 465 -32.72 -9.99 23.81
N LEU A 466 -32.01 -11.02 23.33
CA LEU A 466 -32.54 -12.04 22.42
C LEU A 466 -33.11 -13.28 23.15
N GLY A 467 -33.18 -13.24 24.48
CA GLY A 467 -33.70 -14.33 25.32
C GLY A 467 -32.79 -15.56 25.36
N ALA A 468 -31.49 -15.41 25.15
CA ALA A 468 -30.52 -16.50 25.22
C ALA A 468 -30.01 -16.69 26.66
N GLU A 469 -30.90 -17.09 27.57
CA GLU A 469 -30.61 -17.25 29.01
C GLU A 469 -29.51 -18.28 29.33
N ALA A 470 -29.22 -19.18 28.40
CA ALA A 470 -28.18 -20.19 28.54
C ALA A 470 -26.75 -19.61 28.59
N ILE A 471 -26.53 -18.42 27.99
CA ILE A 471 -25.20 -17.84 27.85
C ILE A 471 -24.90 -16.91 29.02
N ALA A 472 -23.93 -17.29 29.84
CA ALA A 472 -23.42 -16.45 30.92
C ALA A 472 -22.49 -15.35 30.41
N LEU A 473 -22.31 -14.28 31.20
CA LEU A 473 -21.44 -13.15 30.85
C LEU A 473 -20.01 -13.57 30.48
N HIS A 474 -19.40 -14.48 31.24
CA HIS A 474 -18.04 -14.94 30.99
C HIS A 474 -17.93 -15.76 29.68
N GLU A 475 -18.99 -16.45 29.29
CA GLU A 475 -19.07 -17.21 28.04
C GLU A 475 -19.21 -16.26 26.85
N ALA A 476 -20.06 -15.23 26.96
CA ALA A 476 -20.18 -14.20 25.92
C ALA A 476 -18.86 -13.44 25.69
N ILE A 477 -18.14 -13.11 26.77
CA ILE A 477 -16.80 -12.52 26.68
C ILE A 477 -15.82 -13.47 25.97
N LEU A 478 -15.83 -14.75 26.33
CA LEU A 478 -15.00 -15.78 25.70
C LEU A 478 -15.34 -15.96 24.21
N ILE A 479 -16.63 -16.04 23.86
CA ILE A 479 -17.13 -16.19 22.48
C ILE A 479 -16.61 -15.02 21.64
N HIS A 480 -16.81 -13.78 22.09
CA HIS A 480 -16.39 -12.59 21.34
C HIS A 480 -14.86 -12.51 21.19
N ALA A 481 -14.11 -12.76 22.27
CA ALA A 481 -12.66 -12.74 22.25
C ALA A 481 -12.06 -13.81 21.32
N ALA A 482 -12.57 -15.05 21.40
CA ALA A 482 -12.15 -16.15 20.53
C ALA A 482 -12.52 -15.91 19.07
N ALA A 483 -13.73 -15.41 18.81
CA ALA A 483 -14.18 -15.06 17.46
C ALA A 483 -13.32 -13.98 16.84
N THR A 484 -12.93 -12.95 17.60
CA THR A 484 -12.03 -11.91 17.11
C THR A 484 -10.63 -12.45 16.81
N LEU A 485 -10.10 -13.31 17.67
CA LEU A 485 -8.80 -13.95 17.43
C LEU A 485 -8.85 -14.80 16.15
N PHE A 486 -9.90 -15.60 15.96
CA PHE A 486 -10.07 -16.43 14.77
C PHE A 486 -10.24 -15.58 13.50
N GLY A 487 -11.05 -14.51 13.57
CA GLY A 487 -11.20 -13.53 12.49
C GLY A 487 -9.88 -12.84 12.12
N ALA A 488 -8.99 -12.60 13.07
CA ALA A 488 -7.67 -12.03 12.78
C ALA A 488 -6.77 -13.00 11.99
N VAL A 489 -6.88 -14.32 12.25
CA VAL A 489 -6.08 -15.36 11.57
C VAL A 489 -6.48 -15.55 10.11
N THR A 490 -7.72 -15.20 9.71
CA THR A 490 -8.16 -15.35 8.32
C THR A 490 -7.57 -14.32 7.37
N PHE A 491 -7.03 -13.21 7.88
CA PHE A 491 -6.55 -12.06 7.11
C PHE A 491 -7.58 -11.47 6.11
N LEU A 492 -8.86 -11.83 6.23
CA LEU A 492 -9.92 -11.21 5.44
C LEU A 492 -10.16 -9.78 5.94
N PRO A 493 -10.63 -8.85 5.07
CA PRO A 493 -10.95 -7.48 5.46
C PRO A 493 -11.85 -7.45 6.69
N GLY A 494 -11.41 -6.81 7.77
CA GLY A 494 -12.15 -6.76 9.04
C GLY A 494 -12.31 -8.10 9.77
N GLY A 495 -11.67 -9.19 9.32
CA GLY A 495 -11.84 -10.55 9.85
C GLY A 495 -13.16 -11.22 9.45
N LEU A 496 -13.80 -10.70 8.40
CA LEU A 496 -15.08 -11.18 7.87
C LEU A 496 -15.02 -12.68 7.54
N GLY A 497 -16.10 -13.40 7.82
CA GLY A 497 -16.25 -14.84 7.63
C GLY A 497 -15.65 -15.65 8.79
N GLY A 498 -14.42 -15.34 9.20
CA GLY A 498 -13.76 -16.02 10.32
C GLY A 498 -14.43 -15.71 11.66
N HIS A 499 -14.60 -14.43 11.97
CA HIS A 499 -15.24 -14.01 13.21
C HIS A 499 -16.67 -14.54 13.29
N GLU A 500 -17.44 -14.39 12.22
CA GLU A 500 -18.84 -14.78 12.18
C GLU A 500 -19.00 -16.30 12.38
N ALA A 501 -18.19 -17.12 11.69
CA ALA A 501 -18.21 -18.57 11.85
C ALA A 501 -17.87 -18.99 13.29
N ALA A 502 -16.77 -18.48 13.85
CA ALA A 502 -16.35 -18.81 15.21
C ALA A 502 -17.36 -18.37 16.27
N SER A 503 -17.89 -17.15 16.14
CA SER A 503 -18.91 -16.60 17.05
C SER A 503 -20.17 -17.45 17.04
N VAL A 504 -20.72 -17.76 15.86
CA VAL A 504 -21.93 -18.59 15.73
C VAL A 504 -21.69 -20.00 16.27
N SER A 505 -20.59 -20.66 15.87
CA SER A 505 -20.30 -22.03 16.32
C SER A 505 -20.12 -22.12 17.84
N LEU A 506 -19.38 -21.19 18.45
CA LEU A 506 -19.20 -21.19 19.91
C LEU A 506 -20.51 -20.86 20.62
N SER A 507 -21.32 -19.93 20.10
CA SER A 507 -22.62 -19.61 20.70
C SER A 507 -23.56 -20.82 20.71
N LEU A 508 -23.62 -21.56 19.60
CA LEU A 508 -24.38 -22.83 19.52
C LEU A 508 -23.87 -23.87 20.53
N LEU A 509 -22.55 -23.96 20.70
CA LEU A 509 -21.93 -24.87 21.67
C LEU A 509 -22.31 -24.53 23.12
N TYR A 510 -22.43 -23.24 23.44
CA TYR A 510 -22.89 -22.75 24.74
C TYR A 510 -24.44 -22.67 24.86
N GLY A 511 -25.18 -23.21 23.89
CA GLY A 511 -26.63 -23.41 24.00
C GLY A 511 -27.51 -22.31 23.43
N ALA A 512 -26.96 -21.32 22.71
CA ALA A 512 -27.80 -20.43 21.90
C ALA A 512 -28.47 -21.17 20.74
N THR A 513 -29.66 -20.73 20.36
CA THR A 513 -30.28 -21.15 19.09
C THR A 513 -29.52 -20.56 17.90
N GLN A 514 -29.68 -21.15 16.72
CA GLN A 514 -29.06 -20.64 15.49
C GLN A 514 -29.45 -19.19 15.19
N ALA A 515 -30.73 -18.82 15.41
CA ALA A 515 -31.20 -17.46 15.21
C ALA A 515 -30.52 -16.48 16.19
N GLN A 516 -30.48 -16.80 17.49
CA GLN A 516 -29.82 -15.97 18.50
C GLN A 516 -28.33 -15.78 18.18
N ALA A 517 -27.63 -16.87 17.83
CA ALA A 517 -26.21 -16.84 17.52
C ALA A 517 -25.89 -15.94 16.31
N VAL A 518 -26.64 -16.08 15.22
CA VAL A 518 -26.45 -15.28 13.99
C VAL A 518 -26.77 -13.81 14.26
N VAL A 519 -27.92 -13.53 14.87
CA VAL A 519 -28.37 -12.15 15.14
C VAL A 519 -27.41 -11.43 16.08
N ALA A 520 -27.03 -12.04 17.22
CA ALA A 520 -26.09 -11.42 18.16
C ALA A 520 -24.74 -11.13 17.51
N THR A 521 -24.24 -12.07 16.70
CA THR A 521 -22.99 -11.92 15.94
C THR A 521 -23.06 -10.76 14.95
N VAL A 522 -24.15 -10.63 14.19
CA VAL A 522 -24.32 -9.51 13.23
C VAL A 522 -24.43 -8.18 13.98
N LEU A 523 -25.22 -8.11 15.06
CA LEU A 523 -25.42 -6.89 15.82
C LEU A 523 -24.13 -6.43 16.51
N VAL A 524 -23.36 -7.33 17.13
CA VAL A 524 -22.10 -6.94 17.78
C VAL A 524 -21.10 -6.39 16.77
N ARG A 525 -21.08 -6.92 15.54
CA ARG A 525 -20.18 -6.47 14.47
C ARG A 525 -20.59 -5.11 13.90
N LEU A 526 -21.89 -4.83 13.84
CA LEU A 526 -22.40 -3.49 13.54
C LEU A 526 -21.98 -2.47 14.60
N LEU A 527 -22.13 -2.83 15.89
CA LEU A 527 -21.82 -1.95 17.02
C LEU A 527 -20.31 -1.74 17.23
N THR A 528 -19.47 -2.69 16.81
CA THR A 528 -18.02 -2.63 16.98
C THR A 528 -17.33 -2.20 15.69
N LEU A 529 -17.16 -3.12 14.73
CA LEU A 529 -16.40 -2.87 13.51
C LEU A 529 -17.01 -1.74 12.66
N TRP A 530 -18.29 -1.81 12.32
CA TRP A 530 -18.89 -0.86 11.39
C TRP A 530 -19.13 0.51 12.03
N PHE A 531 -19.41 0.55 13.32
CA PHE A 531 -19.46 1.81 14.06
C PHE A 531 -18.10 2.51 14.08
N ALA A 532 -16.99 1.77 14.28
CA ALA A 532 -15.64 2.34 14.18
C ALA A 532 -15.37 2.90 12.78
N VAL A 533 -15.70 2.15 11.72
CA VAL A 533 -15.55 2.61 10.33
C VAL A 533 -16.37 3.88 10.08
N GLY A 534 -17.62 3.93 10.57
CA GLY A 534 -18.47 5.11 10.47
C GLY A 534 -17.87 6.34 11.14
N ILE A 535 -17.41 6.23 12.38
CA ILE A 535 -16.71 7.31 13.09
C ILE A 535 -15.47 7.76 12.29
N GLY A 536 -14.69 6.81 11.81
CA GLY A 536 -13.46 7.12 11.08
C GLY A 536 -13.72 7.82 9.75
N LEU A 537 -14.75 7.44 9.00
CA LEU A 537 -15.14 8.11 7.77
C LEU A 537 -15.59 9.56 8.01
N VAL A 538 -16.35 9.80 9.08
CA VAL A 538 -16.75 11.16 9.50
C VAL A 538 -15.52 11.98 9.91
N CYS A 539 -14.60 11.41 10.69
CA CYS A 539 -13.38 12.13 11.08
C CYS A 539 -12.49 12.43 9.88
N LEU A 540 -12.37 11.48 8.94
CA LEU A 540 -11.57 11.62 7.72
C LEU A 540 -12.12 12.72 6.81
N SER A 541 -13.45 12.81 6.64
CA SER A 541 -14.08 13.85 5.83
C SER A 541 -13.87 15.24 6.45
N LEU A 542 -13.98 15.37 7.78
CA LEU A 542 -13.73 16.63 8.48
C LEU A 542 -12.28 17.12 8.31
N THR A 543 -11.28 16.24 8.41
CA THR A 543 -9.87 16.59 8.09
C THR A 543 -9.66 17.06 6.66
N THR A 544 -10.51 16.62 5.72
CA THR A 544 -10.41 17.00 4.31
C THR A 544 -11.08 18.35 4.05
N LEU A 545 -12.09 18.71 4.84
CA LEU A 545 -12.86 19.95 4.72
C LEU A 545 -12.18 21.15 5.38
N GLU A 546 -11.59 20.98 6.59
CA GLU A 546 -10.91 22.06 7.31
C GLU A 546 -9.72 22.69 6.56
N ARG A 547 -9.23 22.04 5.50
CA ARG A 547 -8.10 22.50 4.67
C ARG A 547 -8.50 23.06 3.31
N ILE A 548 -9.79 23.07 2.97
CA ILE A 548 -10.28 23.78 1.78
C ILE A 548 -10.52 25.26 2.12
N ASP A 549 -10.67 25.59 3.41
CA ASP A 549 -11.00 26.94 3.90
C ASP A 549 -9.80 27.70 4.50
N THR A 550 -8.58 27.16 4.42
CA THR A 550 -7.31 27.82 4.80
C THR A 550 -6.36 27.82 3.61
#